data_AF-A0AA40ZXU6-F1
#
_entry.id   AF-A0AA40ZXU6-F1
#
_cell.length_a   1.000
_cell.length_b   1.000
_cell.length_c   1.000
_cell.angle_alpha   90.00
_cell.angle_beta   90.00
_cell.angle_gamma   90.00
#
_symmetry.space_group_name_H-M   'P 1'
#
loop_
_entity.id
_entity.type
_entity.pdbx_description
1 polymer ?
#
loop_
_entity_poly.entity_id
_entity_poly.type
_entity_poly.pdbx_seq_one_letter_code
_entity_poly.pdbx_strand_id
1 'polypeptide(L)'
;MDSNLTMLAALELAVRRIGGQSATARCRGVSQPTVHNWLRKAKKCPPEHVLGMEAASEVSRHDLRPDLYPREDATPTPAAPPLIEQARS
;
A
#
# COMPACT_ATOMS: atom_id res chain seq x y z
N MET A 1 2.45 -13.13 14.10
CA MET A 1 1.20 -12.64 13.53
C MET A 1 1.45 -12.40 12.05
N ASP A 2 1.03 -13.38 11.25
CA ASP A 2 0.89 -13.44 9.79
C ASP A 2 1.96 -12.79 8.91
N SER A 3 3.18 -13.34 8.95
CA SER A 3 4.30 -12.94 8.08
C SER A 3 4.15 -13.36 6.60
N ASN A 4 2.94 -13.62 6.08
CA ASN A 4 2.72 -13.90 4.66
C ASN A 4 1.24 -13.73 4.25
N LEU A 5 0.74 -12.49 4.21
CA LEU A 5 -0.58 -12.20 3.66
C LEU A 5 -0.55 -12.31 2.13
N THR A 6 -1.51 -13.04 1.55
CA THR A 6 -1.74 -12.96 0.11
C THR A 6 -2.25 -11.56 -0.26
N MET A 7 -1.97 -11.10 -1.48
CA MET A 7 -2.40 -9.78 -1.96
C MET A 7 -3.90 -9.51 -1.77
N LEU A 8 -4.74 -10.53 -1.98
CA LEU A 8 -6.18 -10.44 -1.75
C LEU A 8 -6.51 -10.31 -0.26
N ALA A 9 -5.90 -11.13 0.59
CA ALA A 9 -6.12 -11.08 2.04
C ALA A 9 -5.67 -9.74 2.63
N ALA A 10 -4.58 -9.16 2.12
CA ALA A 10 -4.12 -7.83 2.48
C ALA A 10 -5.15 -6.75 2.13
N LEU A 11 -5.72 -6.84 0.92
CA LEU A 11 -6.77 -5.92 0.49
C LEU A 11 -8.06 -6.07 1.33
N GLU A 12 -8.49 -7.30 1.62
CA GLU A 12 -9.63 -7.57 2.48
C GLU A 12 -9.42 -7.04 3.90
N LEU A 13 -8.21 -7.24 4.45
CA LEU A 13 -7.82 -6.70 5.76
C LEU A 13 -7.84 -5.17 5.76
N ALA A 14 -7.30 -4.54 4.72
CA ALA A 14 -7.27 -3.10 4.60
C ALA A 14 -8.68 -2.50 4.57
N VAL A 15 -9.56 -3.08 3.73
CA VAL A 15 -10.97 -2.69 3.67
C VAL A 15 -11.66 -2.89 5.03
N ARG A 16 -11.37 -3.99 5.74
CA ARG A 16 -11.93 -4.24 7.07
C ARG A 16 -11.48 -3.19 8.08
N ARG A 17 -10.19 -2.85 8.12
CA ARG A 17 -9.63 -1.85 9.05
C ARG A 17 -10.16 -0.43 8.79
N ILE A 18 -10.43 -0.08 7.53
CA ILE A 18 -11.06 1.20 7.17
C ILE A 18 -12.55 1.27 7.59
N GLY A 19 -13.19 0.13 7.89
CA GLY A 19 -14.61 0.07 8.26
C GLY A 19 -15.53 -0.42 7.14
N GLY A 20 -15.00 -1.19 6.19
CA GLY A 20 -15.76 -1.85 5.14
C GLY A 20 -15.73 -1.14 3.78
N GLN A 21 -16.44 -1.71 2.81
CA GLN A 21 -16.40 -1.27 1.41
C GLN A 21 -16.94 0.16 1.23
N SER A 22 -18.04 0.51 1.90
CA SER A 22 -18.63 1.85 1.82
C SER A 22 -17.74 2.92 2.47
N ALA A 23 -17.08 2.61 3.58
CA ALA A 23 -16.11 3.51 4.21
C ALA A 23 -14.87 3.69 3.33
N THR A 24 -14.36 2.60 2.75
CA THR A 24 -13.25 2.63 1.80
C THR A 24 -13.58 3.47 0.56
N ALA A 25 -14.77 3.29 0.01
CA ALA A 25 -15.25 4.05 -1.15
C ALA A 25 -15.25 5.56 -0.89
N ARG A 26 -15.83 5.99 0.25
CA ARG A 26 -15.81 7.40 0.69
C ARG A 26 -14.38 7.91 0.92
N CYS A 27 -13.55 7.12 1.58
CA CYS A 27 -12.16 7.46 1.88
C CYS A 27 -11.30 7.66 0.61
N ARG A 28 -11.55 6.86 -0.43
CA ARG A 28 -10.78 6.88 -1.68
C ARG A 28 -11.42 7.70 -2.80
N GLY A 29 -12.60 8.28 -2.57
CA GLY A 29 -13.32 9.05 -3.59
C GLY A 29 -13.85 8.20 -4.75
N VAL A 30 -14.18 6.94 -4.50
CA VAL A 30 -14.70 6.00 -5.51
C VAL A 30 -16.09 5.48 -5.12
N SER A 31 -16.76 4.77 -6.04
CA SER A 31 -18.03 4.12 -5.74
C SER A 31 -17.83 2.81 -4.94
N GLN A 32 -18.80 2.42 -4.12
CA GLN A 32 -18.75 1.12 -3.42
C GLN A 32 -18.68 -0.09 -4.38
N PRO A 33 -19.40 -0.10 -5.52
CA PRO A 33 -19.23 -1.14 -6.54
C PRO A 33 -17.81 -1.23 -7.10
N THR A 34 -17.08 -0.10 -7.18
CA THR A 34 -15.66 -0.08 -7.57
C THR A 34 -14.82 -0.87 -6.56
N VAL A 35 -15.03 -0.65 -5.26
CA VAL A 35 -14.33 -1.40 -4.20
C VAL A 35 -14.71 -2.89 -4.24
N HIS A 36 -15.98 -3.21 -4.49
CA HIS A 36 -16.41 -4.60 -4.69
C HIS A 36 -15.69 -5.27 -5.86
N ASN A 37 -15.55 -4.57 -7.00
CA ASN A 37 -14.83 -5.07 -8.17
C ASN A 37 -13.36 -5.34 -7.84
N TRP A 38 -12.70 -4.49 -7.04
CA TRP A 38 -11.33 -4.73 -6.58
C TRP A 38 -11.21 -6.04 -5.80
N LEU A 39 -12.18 -6.33 -4.92
CA LEU A 39 -12.18 -7.52 -4.07
C LEU A 39 -12.56 -8.80 -4.81
N ARG A 40 -13.58 -8.75 -5.68
CA ARG A 40 -14.17 -9.96 -6.28
C ARG A 40 -13.65 -10.28 -7.67
N LYS A 41 -13.39 -9.26 -8.50
CA LYS A 41 -13.00 -9.43 -9.90
C LYS A 41 -11.50 -9.29 -10.07
N ALA A 42 -10.95 -8.12 -9.73
CA ALA A 42 -9.54 -7.84 -9.92
C ALA A 42 -8.65 -8.55 -8.88
N LYS A 43 -9.19 -8.81 -7.68
CA LYS A 43 -8.51 -9.39 -6.52
C LYS A 43 -7.21 -8.64 -6.15
N LYS A 44 -7.16 -7.34 -6.42
CA LYS A 44 -5.97 -6.51 -6.24
C LYS A 44 -6.32 -5.03 -6.05
N CYS A 45 -5.47 -4.31 -5.33
CA CYS A 45 -5.58 -2.87 -5.16
C CYS A 45 -5.04 -2.14 -6.40
N PRO A 46 -5.76 -1.16 -6.99
CA PRO A 46 -5.21 -0.33 -8.06
C PRO A 46 -3.99 0.46 -7.57
N PRO A 47 -2.92 0.57 -8.39
CA PRO A 47 -1.66 1.24 -8.01
C PRO A 47 -1.86 2.62 -7.37
N GLU A 48 -2.75 3.42 -7.95
CA GLU A 48 -3.06 4.79 -7.56
C GLU A 48 -3.70 4.91 -6.17
N HIS A 49 -4.31 3.83 -5.66
CA HIS A 49 -4.96 3.80 -4.36
C HIS A 49 -4.09 3.17 -3.26
N VAL A 50 -2.96 2.53 -3.59
CA VAL A 50 -2.15 1.76 -2.63
C VAL A 50 -1.69 2.60 -1.45
N LEU A 51 -1.05 3.74 -1.71
CA LEU A 51 -0.53 4.61 -0.65
C LEU A 51 -1.65 5.18 0.24
N GLY A 52 -2.79 5.49 -0.38
CA GLY A 52 -3.97 5.94 0.34
C GLY A 52 -4.63 4.86 1.19
N MET A 53 -4.59 3.62 0.73
CA MET A 53 -5.06 2.45 1.50
C MET A 53 -4.12 2.16 2.67
N GLU A 54 -2.80 2.22 2.46
CA GLU A 54 -1.79 2.06 3.52
C GLU A 54 -1.99 3.09 4.63
N ALA A 55 -2.09 4.39 4.28
CA ALA A 55 -2.31 5.44 5.26
C ALA A 55 -3.63 5.31 6.04
N ALA A 56 -4.69 4.79 5.43
CA ALA A 56 -6.00 4.67 6.06
C ALA A 56 -6.21 3.35 6.83
N SER A 57 -5.48 2.29 6.49
CA SER A 57 -5.65 0.95 7.05
C SER A 57 -4.47 0.43 7.85
N GLU A 58 -3.31 1.11 7.78
CA GLU A 58 -2.04 0.65 8.32
C GLU A 58 -1.63 -0.76 7.82
N VAL A 59 -2.18 -1.20 6.68
CA VAL A 59 -1.73 -2.40 5.98
C VAL A 59 -0.63 -1.99 5.02
N SER A 60 0.51 -2.66 5.11
CA SER A 60 1.68 -2.29 4.33
C SER A 60 1.42 -2.37 2.82
N ARG A 61 1.91 -1.39 2.07
CA ARG A 61 1.92 -1.43 0.59
C ARG A 61 2.61 -2.68 0.03
N HIS A 62 3.57 -3.23 0.79
CA HIS A 62 4.27 -4.46 0.45
C HIS A 62 3.38 -5.70 0.50
N ASP A 63 2.31 -5.69 1.32
CA ASP A 63 1.28 -6.73 1.31
C ASP A 63 0.21 -6.47 0.24
N LEU A 64 -0.15 -5.19 0.05
CA LEU A 64 -1.22 -4.80 -0.89
C LEU A 64 -0.83 -4.98 -2.35
N ARG A 65 0.44 -4.72 -2.69
CA ARG A 65 1.00 -4.84 -4.05
C ARG A 65 2.48 -5.22 -3.97
N PRO A 66 2.81 -6.48 -3.58
CA PRO A 66 4.20 -6.96 -3.58
C PRO A 66 4.86 -6.92 -4.96
N ASP A 67 4.07 -6.91 -6.04
CA ASP A 67 4.52 -6.76 -7.42
C ASP A 67 5.00 -5.33 -7.77
N LEU A 68 4.52 -4.31 -7.04
CA LEU A 68 4.96 -2.92 -7.18
C LEU A 68 5.91 -2.48 -6.07
N TYR A 69 5.74 -3.06 -4.88
CA TYR A 69 6.49 -2.74 -3.68
C TYR A 69 7.05 -4.04 -3.09
N PRO A 70 8.07 -4.66 -3.72
CA PRO A 70 8.71 -5.83 -3.15
C PRO A 70 9.25 -5.50 -1.76
N ARG A 71 9.19 -6.47 -0.85
CA ARG A 71 9.93 -6.40 0.41
C ARG A 71 11.38 -6.67 0.07
N GLU A 72 12.11 -5.62 -0.29
CA GLU A 72 13.57 -5.70 -0.26
C GLU A 72 13.92 -5.93 1.21
N ASP A 73 14.38 -7.14 1.56
CA ASP A 73 14.97 -7.41 2.86
C ASP A 73 16.02 -6.33 3.11
N ALA A 74 15.66 -5.36 3.96
CA ALA A 74 16.46 -4.23 4.42
C ALA A 74 17.85 -4.15 3.78
N THR A 75 17.92 -3.78 2.51
CA THR A 75 19.18 -3.27 1.97
C THR A 75 19.21 -1.84 2.45
N PRO A 76 20.15 -1.46 3.34
CA PRO A 76 20.28 -0.07 3.72
C PRO A 76 20.52 0.66 2.40
N THR A 77 19.62 1.58 2.05
CA THR A 77 19.91 2.58 1.05
C THR A 77 21.30 3.12 1.40
N PRO A 78 22.35 2.91 0.59
CA PRO A 78 23.59 3.61 0.82
C PRO A 78 23.22 5.08 0.76
N ALA A 79 23.45 5.75 1.90
CA ALA A 79 23.17 7.15 2.11
C ALA A 79 23.50 7.94 0.85
N ALA A 80 22.62 8.88 0.50
CA ALA A 80 22.89 9.91 -0.48
C ALA A 80 24.38 10.31 -0.42
N PRO A 81 25.09 10.38 -1.55
CA PRO A 81 26.50 10.77 -1.55
C PRO A 81 26.63 12.04 -0.70
N PRO A 82 27.60 12.09 0.24
CA PRO A 82 27.73 13.25 1.10
C PRO A 82 27.87 14.47 0.19
N LEU A 83 27.01 15.45 0.40
CA LEU A 83 27.14 16.76 -0.22
C LEU A 83 28.52 17.30 0.20
N ILE A 84 29.54 17.14 -0.65
CA ILE A 84 30.85 17.75 -0.41
C ILE A 84 30.68 19.25 -0.71
N GLU A 85 30.11 19.96 0.27
CA GLU A 85 30.13 21.41 0.39
C GLU A 85 31.35 21.79 1.24
N GLN A 86 32.49 21.98 0.59
CA GLN A 86 33.63 22.71 1.15
C GLN A 86 34.31 23.52 0.03
N ALA A 87 33.58 24.48 -0.56
CA ALA A 87 34.19 25.62 -1.21
C ALA A 87 34.49 26.69 -0.14
N ARG A 88 35.68 26.63 0.46
CA ARG A 88 36.25 27.74 1.25
C ARG A 88 37.77 27.82 1.10
N SER A 89 38.23 28.58 0.12
CA SER A 89 39.37 29.54 0.19
C SER A 89 39.49 30.28 -1.13
#